data_AF-A0A2S5TJA5-F1
#
_entry.id   AF-A0A2S5TJA5-F1
#
_cell.length_a   1.000
_cell.length_b   1.000
_cell.length_c   1.000
_cell.angle_alpha   90.00
_cell.angle_beta   90.00
_cell.angle_gamma   90.00
#
_symmetry.space_group_name_H-M   'P 1'
#
loop_
_entity.id
_entity.type
_entity.pdbx_description
1 polymer ?
#
loop_
_entity_poly.entity_id
_entity_poly.type
_entity_poly.pdbx_seq_one_letter_code
_entity_poly.pdbx_strand_id
1 'polypeptide(L)'
;MNPETIYVKTEKGREEIRSRAAGLSQALRILLIATDGEKPIAKLARLHPAGAGALELMAELQAFGFVEPLTAGMAKPTPVKRPTMAAPSTASAFGLPETQKYVMSLR
;
A
#
# COMPACT_ATOMS: atom_id res chain seq x y z
N MET A 1 -22.68 -8.47 1.93
CA MET A 1 -21.97 -7.47 1.09
C MET A 1 -23.00 -6.84 0.16
N ASN A 2 -23.00 -5.52 -0.05
CA ASN A 2 -23.93 -4.84 -0.96
C ASN A 2 -23.17 -4.31 -2.20
N PRO A 3 -23.59 -4.60 -3.45
CA PRO A 3 -22.91 -4.15 -4.66
C PRO A 3 -22.84 -2.62 -4.84
N GLU A 4 -23.75 -1.87 -4.22
CA GLU A 4 -23.80 -0.41 -4.29
C GLU A 4 -22.95 0.29 -3.22
N THR A 5 -22.33 -0.47 -2.32
CA THR A 5 -21.46 0.09 -1.29
C THR A 5 -20.11 0.48 -1.88
N ILE A 6 -19.63 1.66 -1.49
CA ILE A 6 -18.30 2.16 -1.84
C ILE A 6 -17.33 1.66 -0.76
N TYR A 7 -16.17 1.19 -1.19
CA TYR A 7 -15.11 0.70 -0.30
C TYR A 7 -13.84 1.52 -0.48
N VAL A 8 -13.10 1.71 0.61
CA VAL A 8 -11.80 2.38 0.61
C VAL A 8 -10.72 1.43 1.15
N LYS A 9 -9.50 1.55 0.62
CA LYS A 9 -8.32 0.83 1.10
C LYS A 9 -7.95 1.26 2.52
N THR A 10 -7.76 0.29 3.41
CA THR A 10 -7.17 0.52 4.73
C THR A 10 -5.67 0.75 4.62
N GLU A 11 -5.00 1.14 5.72
CA GLU A 11 -3.54 1.23 5.75
C GLU A 11 -2.89 -0.12 5.43
N LYS A 12 -3.45 -1.20 5.97
CA LYS A 12 -3.03 -2.58 5.67
C LYS A 12 -3.15 -2.89 4.18
N GLY A 13 -4.24 -2.45 3.53
CA GLY A 13 -4.43 -2.58 2.07
C GLY A 13 -3.36 -1.83 1.27
N ARG A 14 -3.02 -0.61 1.69
CA ARG A 14 -1.96 0.19 1.06
C ARG A 14 -0.57 -0.42 1.24
N GLU A 15 -0.27 -0.91 2.43
CA GLU A 15 0.99 -1.60 2.72
C GLU A 15 1.14 -2.87 1.89
N GLU A 16 0.07 -3.66 1.74
CA GLU A 16 0.09 -4.87 0.92
C GLU A 16 0.33 -4.61 -0.56
N ILE A 17 -0.22 -3.52 -1.10
CA ILE A 17 0.11 -3.08 -2.46
C ILE A 17 1.61 -2.75 -2.56
N ARG A 18 2.22 -2.16 -1.52
CA ARG A 18 3.63 -1.79 -1.55
C ARG A 18 4.56 -3.00 -1.38
N SER A 19 4.33 -3.83 -0.36
CA SER A 19 5.24 -4.89 0.06
C SER A 19 4.95 -6.25 -0.59
N ARG A 20 3.71 -6.50 -1.03
CA ARG A 20 3.23 -7.81 -1.50
C ARG A 20 3.45 -8.94 -0.47
N ALA A 21 3.37 -8.63 0.82
CA ALA A 21 3.82 -9.55 1.88
C ALA A 21 2.75 -10.56 2.33
N ALA A 22 1.46 -10.26 2.13
CA ALA A 22 0.35 -11.07 2.64
C ALA A 22 -0.11 -12.19 1.69
N GLY A 23 0.52 -12.32 0.51
CA GLY A 23 0.23 -13.43 -0.42
C GLY A 23 -1.13 -13.35 -1.10
N LEU A 24 -1.68 -12.14 -1.29
CA LEU A 24 -2.94 -11.96 -2.01
C LEU A 24 -2.86 -12.54 -3.43
N SER A 25 -3.94 -13.20 -3.85
CA SER A 25 -4.08 -13.65 -5.24
C SER A 25 -4.04 -12.45 -6.20
N GLN A 26 -3.63 -12.70 -7.45
CA GLN A 26 -3.54 -11.64 -8.45
C GLN A 26 -4.89 -10.93 -8.65
N ALA A 27 -6.01 -11.65 -8.59
CA ALA A 27 -7.35 -11.08 -8.72
C ALA A 27 -7.73 -10.18 -7.52
N LEU A 28 -7.48 -10.63 -6.28
CA LEU A 28 -7.69 -9.82 -5.08
C LEU A 28 -6.86 -8.54 -5.13
N ARG A 29 -5.61 -8.64 -5.58
CA ARG A 29 -4.70 -7.51 -5.68
C ARG A 29 -5.14 -6.49 -6.72
N ILE A 30 -5.57 -6.91 -7.90
CA ILE A 30 -6.09 -6.00 -8.93
C ILE A 30 -7.34 -5.27 -8.41
N LEU A 31 -8.25 -6.00 -7.76
CA LEU A 31 -9.45 -5.39 -7.18
C LEU A 31 -9.11 -4.41 -6.05
N LEU A 32 -8.15 -4.75 -5.18
CA LEU A 32 -7.65 -3.87 -4.13
C LEU A 32 -7.02 -2.60 -4.72
N ILE A 33 -6.24 -2.72 -5.79
CA ILE A 33 -5.65 -1.57 -6.50
C ILE A 33 -6.75 -0.66 -7.05
N ALA A 34 -7.78 -1.24 -7.69
CA ALA A 34 -8.91 -0.50 -8.27
C ALA A 34 -9.87 0.11 -7.23
N THR A 35 -9.75 -0.28 -5.96
CA THR A 35 -10.58 0.23 -4.87
C THR A 35 -10.01 1.55 -4.38
N ASP A 36 -10.59 2.68 -4.79
CA ASP A 36 -10.11 4.03 -4.44
C ASP A 36 -11.08 4.83 -3.55
N GLY A 37 -12.23 4.26 -3.17
CA GLY A 37 -13.25 4.99 -2.41
C GLY A 37 -14.14 5.90 -3.26
N GLU A 38 -14.08 5.78 -4.59
CA GLU A 38 -14.87 6.63 -5.51
C GLU A 38 -16.07 5.91 -6.13
N LYS A 39 -15.99 4.59 -6.29
CA LYS A 39 -16.94 3.80 -7.08
C LYS A 39 -17.49 2.62 -6.28
N PRO A 40 -18.77 2.28 -6.48
CA PRO A 40 -19.36 1.09 -5.87
C PRO A 40 -18.81 -0.20 -6.49
N ILE A 41 -18.94 -1.32 -5.77
CA ILE A 41 -18.49 -2.64 -6.24
C ILE A 41 -19.07 -2.97 -7.62
N ALA A 42 -20.35 -2.67 -7.86
CA ALA A 42 -21.01 -2.91 -9.15
C ALA A 42 -20.29 -2.27 -10.33
N LYS A 43 -19.68 -1.09 -10.13
CA LYS A 43 -18.93 -0.38 -11.16
C LYS A 43 -17.51 -0.94 -11.29
N LEU A 44 -16.87 -1.29 -10.18
CA LEU A 44 -15.55 -1.95 -10.16
C LEU A 44 -15.61 -3.32 -10.85
N ALA A 45 -16.66 -4.09 -10.62
CA ALA A 45 -16.90 -5.40 -11.23
C ALA A 45 -16.90 -5.36 -12.76
N ARG A 46 -17.44 -4.30 -13.37
CA ARG A 46 -17.46 -4.11 -14.83
C ARG A 46 -16.09 -3.82 -15.43
N LEU A 47 -15.16 -3.33 -14.61
CA LEU A 47 -13.80 -2.96 -15.03
C LEU A 47 -12.78 -4.05 -14.67
N HIS A 48 -13.18 -5.01 -13.82
CA HIS A 48 -12.30 -6.02 -13.26
C HIS A 48 -12.40 -7.34 -14.07
N PRO A 49 -11.28 -8.06 -14.31
CA PRO A 49 -11.30 -9.34 -15.04
C PRO A 49 -12.21 -10.40 -14.42
N ALA A 50 -12.44 -10.33 -13.10
CA ALA A 50 -13.32 -11.26 -12.40
C ALA A 50 -14.81 -11.06 -12.69
N GLY A 51 -15.22 -9.92 -13.26
CA GLY A 51 -16.61 -9.65 -13.60
C GLY A 51 -17.57 -9.88 -12.42
N ALA A 52 -18.46 -10.86 -12.56
CA ALA A 52 -19.42 -11.26 -11.53
C ALA A 52 -18.78 -11.73 -10.21
N GLY A 53 -17.56 -12.26 -10.25
CA GLY A 53 -16.83 -12.71 -9.04
C GLY A 53 -16.23 -11.57 -8.20
N ALA A 54 -16.33 -10.32 -8.65
CA ALA A 54 -15.79 -9.17 -7.90
C ALA A 54 -16.46 -8.97 -6.52
N LEU A 55 -17.71 -9.43 -6.35
CA LEU A 55 -18.46 -9.32 -5.10
C LEU A 55 -17.88 -10.25 -4.02
N GLU A 56 -17.52 -11.48 -4.39
CA GLU A 56 -16.85 -12.45 -3.52
C GLU A 56 -15.43 -12.00 -3.16
N LEU A 57 -14.66 -11.56 -4.17
CA LEU A 57 -13.31 -11.02 -3.96
C LEU A 57 -13.31 -9.79 -3.04
N MET A 58 -14.31 -8.90 -3.16
CA MET A 58 -14.41 -7.75 -2.25
C MET A 58 -14.77 -8.20 -0.83
N ALA A 59 -15.62 -9.22 -0.68
CA ALA A 59 -15.95 -9.78 0.63
C ALA A 59 -14.71 -10.40 1.29
N GLU A 60 -13.85 -11.09 0.53
CA GLU A 60 -12.56 -11.57 1.00
C GLU A 60 -11.63 -10.42 1.42
N LEU A 61 -11.46 -9.38 0.59
CA LEU A 61 -10.64 -8.22 0.93
C LEU A 61 -11.11 -7.55 2.23
N GLN A 62 -12.42 -7.47 2.45
CA GLN A 62 -13.00 -6.95 3.67
C GLN A 62 -12.71 -7.89 4.86
N ALA A 63 -12.87 -9.19 4.69
CA ALA A 63 -12.59 -10.20 5.73
C ALA A 63 -11.11 -10.18 6.16
N PHE A 64 -10.19 -9.97 5.23
CA PHE A 64 -8.77 -9.81 5.52
C PHE A 64 -8.39 -8.43 6.08
N GLY A 65 -9.31 -7.47 6.10
CA GLY A 65 -9.10 -6.11 6.61
C GLY A 65 -8.29 -5.20 5.68
N PHE A 66 -8.25 -5.48 4.38
CA PHE A 66 -7.58 -4.65 3.38
C PHE A 66 -8.46 -3.50 2.87
N VAL A 67 -9.79 -3.64 3.00
CA VAL A 67 -10.78 -2.61 2.63
C VAL A 67 -11.83 -2.46 3.72
N GLU A 68 -12.44 -1.28 3.77
CA GLU A 68 -13.53 -0.97 4.68
C GLU A 68 -14.66 -0.21 3.95
N PRO A 69 -15.94 -0.40 4.35
CA PRO A 69 -17.05 0.28 3.72
C PRO A 69 -17.01 1.78 4.05
N LEU A 70 -17.09 2.61 3.02
CA LEU A 70 -17.21 4.05 3.14
C LEU A 70 -18.67 4.38 3.49
N THR A 71 -18.99 4.42 4.78
CA THR A 71 -20.27 4.93 5.24
C THR A 71 -20.33 6.46 5.02
N ALA A 72 -21.44 6.95 4.48
CA ALA A 72 -21.68 8.38 4.28
C ALA A 72 -21.72 9.08 5.65
N GLY A 73 -20.57 9.54 6.11
CA GLY A 73 -20.37 10.09 7.45
C GLY A 73 -18.95 9.92 7.98
N MET A 74 -18.16 8.98 7.44
CA MET A 74 -16.76 8.84 7.82
C MET A 74 -15.87 9.69 6.92
N ALA A 75 -15.64 10.93 7.38
CA ALA A 75 -14.66 11.82 6.80
C ALA A 75 -13.28 11.13 6.76
N LYS A 76 -12.71 11.09 5.55
CA LYS A 76 -11.29 10.97 5.18
C LYS A 76 -10.35 10.68 6.37
N PRO A 77 -9.74 9.48 6.49
CA PRO A 77 -8.79 9.23 7.56
C PRO A 77 -7.60 10.16 7.38
N THR A 78 -7.45 11.07 8.34
CA THR A 78 -6.22 11.85 8.51
C THR A 78 -5.04 10.91 8.61
N PRO A 79 -3.93 11.17 7.88
CA PRO A 79 -2.76 10.32 7.92
C PRO A 79 -2.22 10.31 9.36
N VAL A 80 -2.30 9.16 10.02
CA VAL A 80 -1.59 8.94 11.27
C VAL A 80 -0.09 9.01 10.97
N LYS A 81 0.54 10.08 11.43
CA LYS A 81 2.00 10.22 11.55
C LYS A 81 2.53 8.94 12.20
N ARG A 82 3.28 8.14 11.45
CA ARG A 82 4.13 7.09 12.05
C ARG A 82 5.08 7.76 13.04
N PRO A 83 5.21 7.28 14.29
CA PRO A 83 6.30 7.72 15.13
C PRO A 83 7.59 7.23 14.49
N THR A 84 8.46 8.19 14.15
CA THR A 84 9.83 7.91 13.73
C THR A 84 10.52 7.20 14.90
N MET A 85 10.63 5.88 14.84
CA MET A 85 11.65 5.17 15.62
C MET A 85 12.99 5.61 15.05
N ALA A 86 13.53 6.68 15.62
CA ALA A 86 14.93 7.02 15.52
C ALA A 86 15.73 5.86 16.11
N ALA A 87 16.41 5.11 15.25
CA ALA A 87 17.45 4.19 15.68
C ALA A 87 18.57 5.02 16.34
N PRO A 88 19.06 4.63 17.54
CA PRO A 88 20.29 5.19 18.06
C PRO A 88 21.45 4.54 17.30
N SER A 89 21.90 5.16 16.21
CA SER A 89 23.21 4.80 15.64
C SER A 89 24.26 5.55 16.45
N THR A 90 24.89 4.79 17.31
CA THR A 90 26.05 5.13 18.13
C THR A 90 27.17 5.77 17.31
N ALA A 91 27.76 6.79 17.91
CA ALA A 91 28.98 7.45 17.47
C ALA A 91 30.10 6.46 17.11
N SER A 92 30.81 6.75 16.02
CA SER A 92 32.25 6.50 15.98
C SER A 92 32.92 7.68 15.31
N ALA A 93 33.59 8.47 16.14
CA ALA A 93 34.58 9.42 15.72
C ALA A 93 35.84 8.64 15.29
N PHE A 94 36.24 8.76 14.02
CA PHE A 94 37.64 8.66 13.67
C PHE A 94 37.95 9.59 12.49
N GLY A 95 38.99 10.40 12.67
CA GLY A 95 39.28 11.60 11.90
C GLY A 95 39.75 11.37 10.46
N LEU A 96 39.58 12.43 9.67
CA LEU A 96 40.35 12.75 8.47
C LEU A 96 41.79 13.19 8.85
N PRO A 97 42.73 13.40 7.90
CA PRO A 97 42.80 12.95 6.51
C PRO A 97 44.17 12.33 6.16
N GLU A 98 44.28 11.49 5.12
CA GLU A 98 45.61 11.30 4.49
C GLU A 98 45.54 11.27 2.97
N THR A 99 46.28 12.23 2.42
CA THR A 99 46.61 12.45 1.02
C THR A 99 47.39 11.28 0.43
N GLN A 100 46.81 10.59 -0.56
CA GLN A 100 47.58 9.78 -1.49
C GLN A 100 47.55 10.41 -2.88
N LYS A 101 48.68 11.06 -3.17
CA LYS A 101 49.17 11.39 -4.50
C LYS A 101 49.09 10.14 -5.37
N TYR A 102 48.31 10.17 -6.44
CA TYR A 102 48.60 9.32 -7.59
C TYR A 102 48.80 10.21 -8.81
N VAL A 103 50.07 10.55 -9.00
CA VAL A 103 50.68 11.01 -10.25
C VAL A 103 50.43 9.95 -11.31
N MET A 104 49.63 10.28 -12.32
CA MET A 104 49.59 9.51 -13.57
C MET A 104 50.35 10.31 -14.63
N SER A 105 51.65 10.01 -14.77
CA SER A 105 52.42 10.25 -15.99
C SER A 105 52.32 9.02 -16.90
N LEU A 106 52.64 9.26 -18.18
CA LEU A 106 52.75 8.36 -19.36
C LEU A 106 51.43 8.16 -20.13
N ARG A 107 51.36 8.41 -21.45
CA ARG A 107 52.38 8.58 -22.51
C ARG A 107 51.98 9.68 -23.49
#